data_AF-A0A935EYN9-F1
#
_entry.id   AF-A0A935EYN9-F1
#
_cell.length_a   1.000
_cell.length_b   1.000
_cell.length_c   1.000
_cell.angle_alpha   90.00
_cell.angle_beta   90.00
_cell.angle_gamma   90.00
#
_symmetry.space_group_name_H-M   'P 1'
#
loop_
_entity.id
_entity.type
_entity.pdbx_description
1 polymer ?
#
loop_
_entity_poly.entity_id
_entity_poly.type
_entity_poly.pdbx_seq_one_letter_code
_entity_poly.pdbx_strand_id
1 'polypeptide(L)'
;MKSFARVIISAVFFALIIGTSAMAQTAKLQIDQLDRLFPKAVETIDVRIDGGLLQMASKFLNGKGADEQAVRELVSKLKGVYVKGVEFDKAGEFAESDVQMVRNQLSAPGWSRIVGVTSKRDKENVEVFMMLEGDVISGIGVLITDPKQIMVVNVVGPIEPEKIGQLRGSFGIPGNLDLNWNGAKREKRN
;
A
#
# COMPACT_ATOMS: atom_id res chain seq x y z
N MET A 1 -35.74 -41.09 -42.44
CA MET A 1 -36.30 -39.73 -42.56
C MET A 1 -35.24 -38.72 -42.13
N LYS A 2 -34.74 -37.94 -43.11
CA LYS A 2 -34.26 -36.55 -43.05
C LYS A 2 -33.41 -36.11 -41.84
N SER A 3 -32.09 -36.08 -42.08
CA SER A 3 -31.22 -34.90 -41.94
C SER A 3 -31.47 -33.93 -40.78
N PHE A 4 -30.65 -34.05 -39.73
CA PHE A 4 -30.12 -32.90 -38.97
C PHE A 4 -28.62 -33.11 -38.72
N ALA A 5 -27.90 -33.31 -39.82
CA ALA A 5 -26.49 -32.98 -39.85
C ALA A 5 -26.34 -31.45 -39.76
N ARG A 6 -25.30 -30.98 -39.06
CA ARG A 6 -24.69 -29.63 -39.18
C ARG A 6 -25.34 -28.48 -38.39
N VAL A 7 -25.36 -28.52 -37.05
CA VAL A 7 -25.42 -27.26 -36.25
C VAL A 7 -24.54 -27.28 -34.98
N ILE A 8 -24.10 -28.44 -34.46
CA ILE A 8 -23.48 -28.49 -33.10
C ILE A 8 -21.93 -28.46 -33.13
N ILE A 9 -21.29 -28.17 -34.27
CA ILE A 9 -19.81 -28.06 -34.39
C ILE A 9 -19.36 -26.60 -34.62
N SER A 10 -20.18 -25.62 -34.26
CA SER A 10 -19.79 -24.19 -34.32
C SER A 10 -19.97 -23.42 -33.01
N ALA A 11 -20.30 -24.09 -31.90
CA ALA A 11 -20.51 -23.42 -30.61
C ALA A 11 -19.37 -23.64 -29.57
N VAL A 12 -18.32 -24.41 -29.90
CA VAL A 12 -17.23 -24.74 -28.95
C VAL A 12 -15.97 -23.88 -29.15
N PHE A 13 -15.90 -23.05 -30.20
CA PHE A 13 -14.72 -22.22 -30.51
C PHE A 13 -14.83 -20.75 -30.10
N PHE A 14 -15.89 -20.35 -29.39
CA PHE A 14 -16.14 -18.94 -29.04
C PHE A 14 -16.34 -18.70 -27.53
N ALA A 15 -15.66 -19.48 -26.67
CA ALA A 15 -15.80 -19.36 -25.22
C ALA A 15 -14.47 -19.44 -24.44
N LEU A 16 -13.33 -19.09 -25.06
CA LEU A 16 -12.04 -19.03 -24.36
C LEU A 16 -11.22 -17.78 -24.74
N ILE A 17 -11.87 -16.62 -24.72
CA ILE A 17 -11.18 -15.35 -24.49
C ILE A 17 -11.95 -14.63 -23.38
N ILE A 18 -11.99 -15.25 -22.20
CA ILE A 18 -12.07 -14.43 -20.98
C ILE A 18 -10.69 -13.80 -20.92
N GLY A 19 -10.55 -12.63 -21.54
CA GLY A 19 -9.42 -11.76 -21.30
C GLY A 19 -9.35 -11.57 -19.80
N THR A 20 -8.40 -12.22 -19.14
CA THR A 20 -7.91 -11.72 -17.88
C THR A 20 -7.33 -10.36 -18.23
N SER A 21 -8.16 -9.33 -18.15
CA SER A 21 -7.67 -8.00 -17.86
C SER A 21 -6.86 -8.20 -16.60
N ALA A 22 -5.55 -8.39 -16.76
CA ALA A 22 -4.60 -8.00 -15.75
C ALA A 22 -4.86 -6.49 -15.60
N MET A 23 -5.89 -6.15 -14.81
CA MET A 23 -5.92 -4.88 -14.12
C MET A 23 -4.54 -4.86 -13.49
N ALA A 24 -3.65 -4.04 -14.04
CA ALA A 24 -2.36 -3.81 -13.42
C ALA A 24 -2.72 -3.39 -12.00
N GLN A 25 -2.57 -4.30 -11.05
CA GLN A 25 -2.94 -4.06 -9.67
C GLN A 25 -1.96 -3.01 -9.20
N THR A 26 -2.41 -1.77 -9.25
CA THR A 26 -1.61 -0.65 -8.83
C THR A 26 -1.48 -0.74 -7.32
N ALA A 27 -0.27 -0.50 -6.83
CA ALA A 27 0.02 -0.38 -5.41
C ALA A 27 -0.71 0.80 -4.72
N LYS A 28 -1.44 1.64 -5.49
CA LYS A 28 -2.20 2.77 -4.97
C LYS A 28 -3.54 2.32 -4.37
N LEU A 29 -3.67 2.49 -3.05
CA LEU A 29 -4.90 2.23 -2.31
C LEU A 29 -5.95 3.32 -2.57
N GLN A 30 -7.21 2.91 -2.63
CA GLN A 30 -8.38 3.79 -2.62
C GLN A 30 -8.74 4.11 -1.15
N ILE A 31 -8.31 5.27 -0.66
CA ILE A 31 -8.48 5.70 0.74
C ILE A 31 -9.42 6.89 0.90
N ASP A 32 -9.83 7.53 -0.20
CA ASP A 32 -10.73 8.69 -0.24
C ASP A 32 -12.16 8.37 0.26
N GLN A 33 -12.49 7.08 0.42
CA GLN A 33 -13.73 6.65 1.06
C GLN A 33 -13.77 6.99 2.57
N LEU A 34 -12.62 7.21 3.20
CA LEU A 34 -12.54 7.61 4.61
C LEU A 34 -12.96 9.07 4.83
N ASP A 35 -13.06 9.88 3.78
CA ASP A 35 -13.52 11.28 3.83
C ASP A 35 -14.91 11.40 4.45
N ARG A 36 -15.74 10.35 4.32
CA ARG A 36 -17.07 10.28 4.94
C ARG A 36 -17.03 10.37 6.47
N LEU A 37 -15.88 10.07 7.07
CA LEU A 37 -15.67 10.10 8.51
C LEU A 37 -15.21 11.47 9.01
N PHE A 38 -14.67 12.32 8.13
CA PHE A 38 -14.10 13.61 8.49
C PHE A 38 -15.08 14.52 9.26
N PRO A 39 -16.38 14.60 8.92
CA PRO A 39 -17.31 15.45 9.66
C PRO A 39 -17.51 15.07 11.14
N LYS A 40 -17.16 13.84 11.53
CA LYS A 40 -17.26 13.35 12.91
C LYS A 40 -15.93 13.42 13.67
N ALA A 41 -14.85 13.72 12.96
CA ALA A 41 -13.50 13.68 13.49
C ALA A 41 -13.19 14.91 14.33
N VAL A 42 -12.37 14.72 15.36
CA VAL A 42 -11.73 15.83 16.08
C VAL A 42 -10.41 16.24 15.42
N GLU A 43 -9.76 15.31 14.73
CA GLU A 43 -8.56 15.56 13.94
C GLU A 43 -8.58 14.75 12.64
N THR A 44 -8.12 15.38 11.56
CA THR A 44 -8.01 14.76 10.24
C THR A 44 -6.64 15.02 9.63
N ILE A 45 -6.04 13.98 9.05
CA ILE A 45 -4.83 14.07 8.26
C ILE A 45 -5.18 13.70 6.82
N ASP A 46 -4.88 14.59 5.88
CA ASP A 46 -5.05 14.35 4.45
C ASP A 46 -3.80 14.82 3.70
N VAL A 47 -2.96 13.85 3.32
CA VAL A 47 -1.73 14.10 2.57
C VAL A 47 -1.84 13.41 1.23
N ARG A 48 -1.73 14.20 0.17
CA ARG A 48 -1.70 13.70 -1.20
C ARG A 48 -0.53 14.32 -1.95
N ILE A 49 0.55 13.56 -2.09
CA ILE A 49 1.74 14.00 -2.81
C ILE A 49 1.94 13.06 -3.99
N ASP A 50 1.55 13.51 -5.17
CA ASP A 50 1.76 12.75 -6.40
C ASP A 50 3.21 12.92 -6.92
N GLY A 51 3.65 12.03 -7.81
CA GLY A 51 5.04 11.95 -8.29
C GLY A 51 5.60 13.27 -8.85
N GLY A 52 4.77 14.11 -9.48
CA GLY A 52 5.20 15.43 -9.94
C GLY A 52 5.64 16.35 -8.79
N LEU A 53 4.89 16.36 -7.69
CA LEU A 53 5.22 17.16 -6.49
C LEU A 53 6.41 16.56 -5.74
N LEU A 54 6.55 15.24 -5.70
CA LEU A 54 7.74 14.57 -5.15
C LEU A 54 9.00 14.90 -5.95
N GLN A 55 8.93 14.91 -7.28
CA GLN A 55 10.02 15.33 -8.14
C GLN A 55 10.40 16.79 -7.90
N MET A 56 9.43 17.69 -7.73
CA MET A 56 9.72 19.07 -7.34
C MET A 56 10.39 19.13 -5.96
N ALA A 57 9.86 18.45 -4.95
CA ALA A 57 10.41 18.39 -3.60
C ALA A 57 11.86 17.89 -3.60
N SER A 58 12.17 16.85 -4.39
CA SER A 58 13.52 16.29 -4.52
C SER A 58 14.56 17.28 -5.05
N LYS A 59 14.14 18.32 -5.79
CA LYS A 59 15.03 19.39 -6.26
C LYS A 59 15.36 20.40 -5.17
N PHE A 60 14.62 20.43 -4.07
CA PHE A 60 14.89 21.30 -2.92
C PHE A 60 15.78 20.61 -1.86
N LEU A 61 15.93 19.28 -1.92
CA LEU A 61 16.83 18.47 -1.09
C LEU A 61 18.31 18.57 -1.56
N ASN A 62 18.83 19.78 -1.77
CA ASN A 62 20.13 20.06 -2.38
C ASN A 62 21.28 20.26 -1.36
N GLY A 63 21.28 19.60 -0.21
CA GLY A 63 22.40 19.65 0.73
C GLY A 63 23.53 18.66 0.38
N LYS A 64 24.66 18.82 1.10
CA LYS A 64 25.99 18.25 0.77
C LYS A 64 26.27 16.90 1.44
N GLY A 65 25.28 16.24 2.05
CA GLY A 65 25.43 14.96 2.76
C GLY A 65 25.10 13.73 1.92
N ALA A 66 25.76 12.61 2.17
CA ALA A 66 25.50 11.33 1.48
C ALA A 66 24.06 10.82 1.69
N ASP A 67 23.53 10.96 2.92
CA ASP A 67 22.17 10.55 3.26
C ASP A 67 21.11 11.32 2.45
N GLU A 68 21.37 12.61 2.21
CA GLU A 68 20.45 13.47 1.47
C GLU A 68 20.40 13.12 -0.03
N GLN A 69 21.52 12.65 -0.59
CA GLN A 69 21.55 12.14 -1.97
C GLN A 69 20.74 10.85 -2.12
N ALA A 70 20.87 9.92 -1.16
CA ALA A 70 20.10 8.66 -1.16
C ALA A 70 18.59 8.93 -1.00
N VAL A 71 18.21 9.83 -0.09
CA VAL A 71 16.82 10.26 0.08
C VAL A 71 16.29 10.92 -1.19
N ARG A 72 17.05 11.83 -1.79
CA ARG A 72 16.67 12.51 -3.02
C ARG A 72 16.43 11.51 -4.15
N GLU A 73 17.32 10.54 -4.31
CA GLU A 73 17.18 9.50 -5.34
C GLU A 73 15.89 8.70 -5.12
N LEU A 74 15.65 8.26 -3.87
CA LEU A 74 14.43 7.53 -3.52
C LEU A 74 13.17 8.36 -3.82
N VAL A 75 13.09 9.57 -3.28
CA VAL A 75 11.94 10.48 -3.45
C VAL A 75 11.69 10.78 -4.93
N SER A 76 12.74 10.92 -5.75
CA SER A 76 12.61 11.20 -7.17
C SER A 76 11.97 10.07 -7.98
N LYS A 77 12.06 8.83 -7.48
CA LYS A 77 11.51 7.63 -8.11
C LYS A 77 10.10 7.30 -7.64
N LEU A 78 9.65 7.83 -6.51
CA LEU A 78 8.32 7.60 -5.99
C LEU A 78 7.24 8.13 -6.94
N LYS A 79 6.17 7.35 -7.11
CA LYS A 79 4.98 7.71 -7.89
C LYS A 79 3.94 8.47 -7.04
N GLY A 80 3.93 8.25 -5.73
CA GLY A 80 3.09 9.01 -4.82
C GLY A 80 3.24 8.60 -3.35
N VAL A 81 2.88 9.52 -2.46
CA VAL A 81 2.74 9.29 -1.02
C VAL A 81 1.37 9.82 -0.61
N TYR A 82 0.58 8.94 0.01
CA TYR A 82 -0.80 9.21 0.41
C TYR A 82 -0.96 8.89 1.90
N VAL A 83 -1.53 9.80 2.66
CA VAL A 83 -1.87 9.58 4.07
C VAL A 83 -3.29 10.02 4.32
N LYS A 84 -4.07 9.15 4.98
CA LYS A 84 -5.39 9.49 5.47
C LYS A 84 -5.48 9.10 6.93
N GLY A 85 -5.74 10.07 7.81
CA GLY A 85 -5.87 9.86 9.24
C GLY A 85 -7.17 10.50 9.73
N VAL A 86 -7.85 9.81 10.63
CA VAL A 86 -9.05 10.29 11.31
C VAL A 86 -8.94 9.91 12.77
N GLU A 87 -9.06 10.89 13.65
CA GLU A 87 -9.18 10.70 15.09
C GLU A 87 -10.53 11.22 15.58
N PHE A 88 -11.14 10.48 16.50
CA PHE A 88 -12.45 10.77 17.07
C PHE A 88 -12.36 11.04 18.56
N ASP A 89 -13.28 11.87 19.08
CA ASP A 89 -13.39 12.15 20.52
C ASP A 89 -13.67 10.86 21.33
N LYS A 90 -14.48 9.96 20.76
CA LYS A 90 -15.01 8.77 21.42
C LYS A 90 -14.81 7.53 20.58
N ALA A 91 -14.70 6.39 21.27
CA ALA A 91 -14.62 5.11 20.62
C ALA A 91 -15.96 4.75 19.94
N GLY A 92 -15.89 4.07 18.79
CA GLY A 92 -17.07 3.59 18.05
C GLY A 92 -17.70 4.62 17.11
N GLU A 93 -17.03 5.74 16.85
CA GLU A 93 -17.47 6.76 15.87
C GLU A 93 -17.24 6.32 14.41
N PHE A 94 -16.45 5.27 14.20
CA PHE A 94 -16.31 4.55 12.93
C PHE A 94 -16.75 3.09 13.09
N ALA A 95 -17.11 2.45 11.97
CA ALA A 95 -17.50 1.05 11.93
C ALA A 95 -16.34 0.16 11.47
N GLU A 96 -16.34 -1.11 11.89
CA GLU A 96 -15.36 -2.10 11.39
C GLU A 96 -15.33 -2.21 9.86
N SER A 97 -16.46 -1.90 9.19
CA SER A 97 -16.50 -1.83 7.73
C SER A 97 -15.60 -0.74 7.14
N ASP A 98 -15.39 0.38 7.84
CA ASP A 98 -14.47 1.45 7.40
C ASP A 98 -13.04 0.93 7.28
N VAL A 99 -12.60 0.16 8.29
CA VAL A 99 -11.29 -0.49 8.32
C VAL A 99 -11.22 -1.63 7.29
N GLN A 100 -12.28 -2.45 7.20
CA GLN A 100 -12.27 -3.62 6.33
C GLN A 100 -12.20 -3.25 4.84
N MET A 101 -12.73 -2.10 4.43
CA MET A 101 -12.57 -1.61 3.05
C MET A 101 -11.10 -1.37 2.67
N VAL A 102 -10.27 -0.93 3.62
CA VAL A 102 -8.82 -0.78 3.40
C VAL A 102 -8.13 -2.14 3.45
N ARG A 103 -8.46 -2.95 4.47
CA ARG A 103 -7.86 -4.29 4.65
C ARG A 103 -8.13 -5.22 3.46
N ASN A 104 -9.31 -5.12 2.83
CA ASN A 104 -9.64 -5.88 1.63
C ASN A 104 -8.71 -5.56 0.46
N GLN A 105 -8.35 -4.29 0.27
CA GLN A 105 -7.40 -3.88 -0.76
C GLN A 105 -5.99 -4.41 -0.45
N LEU A 106 -5.58 -4.35 0.81
CA LEU A 106 -4.31 -4.88 1.31
C LEU A 106 -4.23 -6.42 1.31
N SER A 107 -5.36 -7.09 1.12
CA SER A 107 -5.45 -8.55 0.96
C SER A 107 -5.56 -8.98 -0.51
N ALA A 108 -5.59 -8.03 -1.45
CA ALA A 108 -5.61 -8.34 -2.86
C ALA A 108 -4.29 -9.01 -3.30
N PRO A 109 -4.30 -9.81 -4.38
CA PRO A 109 -3.08 -10.41 -4.91
C PRO A 109 -1.95 -9.38 -5.10
N GLY A 110 -0.72 -9.80 -4.81
CA GLY A 110 0.48 -8.94 -4.87
C GLY A 110 0.87 -8.31 -3.54
N TRP A 111 -0.06 -8.09 -2.61
CA TRP A 111 0.26 -7.62 -1.27
C TRP A 111 0.66 -8.77 -0.33
N SER A 112 1.66 -8.52 0.51
CA SER A 112 2.07 -9.41 1.59
C SER A 112 2.20 -8.61 2.89
N ARG A 113 1.58 -9.10 3.97
CA ARG A 113 1.75 -8.52 5.31
C ARG A 113 3.11 -8.91 5.85
N ILE A 114 3.93 -7.92 6.18
CA ILE A 114 5.28 -8.13 6.73
C ILE A 114 5.41 -7.77 8.21
N VAL A 115 4.55 -6.89 8.73
CA VAL A 115 4.50 -6.56 10.15
C VAL A 115 3.05 -6.60 10.63
N GLY A 116 2.87 -7.17 11.81
CA GLY A 116 1.62 -7.15 12.53
C GLY A 116 1.86 -6.99 14.02
N VAL A 117 1.47 -5.84 14.57
CA VAL A 117 1.50 -5.56 16.00
C VAL A 117 0.07 -5.38 16.48
N THR A 118 -0.29 -6.04 17.57
CA THR A 118 -1.60 -5.93 18.21
C THR A 118 -1.42 -5.73 19.71
N SER A 119 -1.83 -4.58 20.23
CA SER A 119 -1.91 -4.31 21.67
C SER A 119 -3.32 -4.60 22.17
N LYS A 120 -3.48 -5.62 23.02
CA LYS A 120 -4.78 -5.89 23.66
C LYS A 120 -5.16 -4.85 24.72
N ARG A 121 -4.16 -4.22 25.35
CA ARG A 121 -4.36 -3.20 26.39
C ARG A 121 -4.90 -1.92 25.79
N ASP A 122 -4.24 -1.46 24.73
CA ASP A 122 -4.50 -0.15 24.11
C ASP A 122 -5.49 -0.28 22.94
N LYS A 123 -5.82 -1.53 22.56
CA LYS A 123 -6.67 -1.89 21.41
C LYS A 123 -6.15 -1.34 20.07
N GLU A 124 -4.85 -1.10 20.02
CA GLU A 124 -4.14 -0.61 18.86
C GLU A 124 -3.65 -1.78 18.00
N ASN A 125 -3.78 -1.66 16.69
CA ASN A 125 -3.21 -2.54 15.69
C ASN A 125 -2.38 -1.74 14.70
N VAL A 126 -1.18 -2.23 14.40
CA VAL A 126 -0.32 -1.71 13.34
C VAL A 126 -0.04 -2.85 12.36
N GLU A 127 -0.41 -2.65 11.11
CA GLU A 127 -0.25 -3.61 10.04
C GLU A 127 0.57 -2.97 8.91
N VAL A 128 1.69 -3.59 8.53
CA VAL A 128 2.51 -3.14 7.40
C VAL A 128 2.47 -4.20 6.31
N PHE A 129 2.16 -3.74 5.09
CA PHE A 129 2.06 -4.53 3.88
C PHE A 129 3.01 -4.00 2.82
N MET A 130 3.51 -4.90 2.00
CA MET A 130 4.31 -4.54 0.83
C MET A 130 3.82 -5.29 -0.40
N MET A 131 3.88 -4.60 -1.55
CA MET A 131 3.67 -5.20 -2.85
C MET A 131 5.02 -5.34 -3.56
N LEU A 132 5.37 -6.55 -3.96
CA LEU A 132 6.63 -6.86 -4.66
C LEU A 132 6.40 -7.11 -6.14
N GLU A 133 7.18 -6.42 -6.96
CA GLU A 133 7.30 -6.64 -8.40
C GLU A 133 8.74 -7.08 -8.70
N GLY A 134 8.97 -8.40 -8.72
CA GLY A 134 10.31 -8.96 -8.74
C GLY A 134 11.05 -8.71 -7.41
N ASP A 135 12.25 -8.12 -7.48
CA ASP A 135 13.06 -7.73 -6.31
C ASP A 135 12.82 -6.26 -5.89
N VAL A 136 11.86 -5.56 -6.51
CA VAL A 136 11.52 -4.16 -6.20
C VAL A 136 10.18 -4.10 -5.46
N ILE A 137 10.10 -3.25 -4.45
CA ILE A 137 8.83 -2.92 -3.79
C ILE A 137 8.11 -1.91 -4.69
N SER A 138 6.91 -2.23 -5.17
CA SER A 138 6.09 -1.30 -5.94
C SER A 138 5.13 -0.48 -5.06
N GLY A 139 4.89 -0.96 -3.83
CA GLY A 139 3.97 -0.35 -2.87
C GLY A 139 4.25 -0.72 -1.42
N ILE A 140 4.06 0.24 -0.52
CA ILE A 140 3.97 0.04 0.92
C ILE A 140 2.61 0.53 1.39
N GLY A 141 1.94 -0.26 2.22
CA GLY A 141 0.70 0.10 2.88
C GLY A 141 0.86 -0.07 4.39
N VAL A 142 0.52 0.95 5.16
CA VAL A 142 0.47 0.88 6.62
C VAL A 142 -0.96 1.18 7.04
N LEU A 143 -1.53 0.31 7.86
CA LEU A 143 -2.83 0.49 8.48
C LEU A 143 -2.63 0.49 10.00
N ILE A 144 -2.96 1.62 10.62
CA ILE A 144 -2.96 1.80 12.07
C ILE A 144 -4.42 1.99 12.48
N THR A 145 -4.86 1.23 13.47
CA THR A 145 -6.23 1.33 13.99
C THR A 145 -6.23 1.19 15.49
N ASP A 146 -6.96 2.07 16.16
CA ASP A 146 -7.35 1.91 17.56
C ASP A 146 -8.85 2.25 17.71
N PRO A 147 -9.46 2.19 18.91
CA PRO A 147 -10.90 2.45 19.06
C PRO A 147 -11.37 3.84 18.61
N LYS A 148 -10.46 4.82 18.55
CA LYS A 148 -10.69 6.23 18.24
C LYS A 148 -9.95 6.70 16.99
N GLN A 149 -9.12 5.87 16.37
CA GLN A 149 -8.26 6.29 15.27
C GLN A 149 -8.25 5.28 14.13
N ILE A 150 -8.29 5.78 12.90
CA ILE A 150 -7.87 5.06 11.70
C ILE A 150 -6.82 5.91 11.00
N MET A 151 -5.66 5.32 10.71
CA MET A 151 -4.64 5.94 9.86
C MET A 151 -4.16 4.96 8.80
N VAL A 152 -4.12 5.44 7.56
CA VAL A 152 -3.63 4.71 6.41
C VAL A 152 -2.50 5.51 5.78
N VAL A 153 -1.34 4.88 5.60
CA VAL A 153 -0.22 5.40 4.82
C VAL A 153 -0.05 4.51 3.59
N ASN A 154 0.05 5.10 2.41
CA ASN A 154 0.34 4.38 1.18
C ASN A 154 1.45 5.08 0.40
N VAL A 155 2.58 4.40 0.27
CA VAL A 155 3.71 4.83 -0.56
C VAL A 155 3.70 4.00 -1.82
N VAL A 156 3.74 4.67 -2.98
CA VAL A 156 3.63 4.05 -4.29
C VAL A 156 4.86 4.41 -5.11
N GLY A 157 5.48 3.42 -5.73
CA GLY A 157 6.63 3.61 -6.60
C GLY A 157 7.69 2.54 -6.36
N PRO A 158 8.65 2.41 -7.29
CA PRO A 158 9.74 1.46 -7.16
C PRO A 158 10.65 1.87 -6.00
N ILE A 159 10.74 1.01 -4.99
CA ILE A 159 11.63 1.15 -3.84
C ILE A 159 12.55 -0.06 -3.82
N GLU A 160 13.84 0.19 -3.92
CA GLU A 160 14.88 -0.83 -3.78
C GLU A 160 15.10 -1.08 -2.27
N PRO A 161 14.87 -2.29 -1.74
CA PRO A 161 14.97 -2.57 -0.30
C PRO A 161 16.34 -2.19 0.29
N GLU A 162 17.40 -2.35 -0.50
CA GLU A 162 18.78 -2.00 -0.14
C GLU A 162 18.95 -0.51 0.15
N LYS A 163 18.19 0.36 -0.53
CA LYS A 163 18.20 1.81 -0.32
C LYS A 163 17.47 2.22 0.95
N ILE A 164 16.49 1.46 1.40
CA ILE A 164 15.83 1.71 2.70
C ILE A 164 16.86 1.56 3.84
N GLY A 165 17.77 0.60 3.74
CA GLY A 165 18.86 0.42 4.72
C GLY A 165 19.77 1.64 4.85
N GLN A 166 19.96 2.41 3.78
CA GLN A 166 20.77 3.62 3.77
C GLN A 166 20.07 4.81 4.46
N LEU A 167 18.75 4.71 4.70
CA LEU A 167 17.96 5.75 5.38
C LEU A 167 17.91 5.57 6.91
N ARG A 168 18.52 4.51 7.44
CA ARG A 168 18.61 4.26 8.88
C ARG A 168 19.40 5.39 9.55
N GLY A 169 18.86 5.95 10.64
CA GLY A 169 19.49 7.06 11.36
C GLY A 169 19.11 8.45 10.84
N SER A 170 18.30 8.54 9.77
CA SER A 170 17.79 9.80 9.22
C SER A 170 16.26 9.86 9.33
N PHE A 171 15.69 11.07 9.35
CA PHE A 171 14.24 11.33 9.26
C PHE A 171 13.35 10.52 10.24
N GLY A 172 13.83 10.28 11.47
CA GLY A 172 13.07 9.58 12.51
C GLY A 172 13.09 8.06 12.42
N ILE A 173 13.89 7.46 11.53
CA ILE A 173 14.13 6.01 11.45
C ILE A 173 15.27 5.65 12.42
N PRO A 174 15.02 4.89 13.51
CA PRO A 174 16.07 4.49 14.42
C PRO A 174 17.21 3.74 13.72
N GLY A 175 18.46 4.13 14.02
CA GLY A 175 19.66 3.54 13.41
C GLY A 175 19.87 2.05 13.74
N ASN A 176 19.21 1.55 14.80
CA ASN A 176 19.28 0.16 15.27
C ASN A 176 18.13 -0.73 14.76
N LEU A 177 17.38 -0.30 13.75
CA LEU A 177 16.31 -1.14 13.17
C LEU A 177 16.88 -2.26 12.29
N ASP A 178 16.77 -3.50 12.75
CA ASP A 178 17.10 -4.69 11.94
C ASP A 178 15.92 -5.12 11.06
N LEU A 179 15.97 -4.71 9.79
CA LEU A 179 15.03 -5.17 8.75
C LEU A 179 15.52 -6.50 8.16
N ASN A 180 15.08 -7.64 8.71
CA ASN A 180 15.38 -8.95 8.15
C ASN A 180 14.49 -9.25 6.93
N TRP A 181 15.01 -9.04 5.73
CA TRP A 181 14.30 -9.18 4.46
C TRP A 181 14.07 -10.64 4.00
N ASN A 182 14.65 -11.63 4.67
CA ASN A 182 14.66 -13.02 4.21
C ASN A 182 13.31 -13.76 4.36
N GLY A 183 12.33 -13.19 5.06
CA GLY A 183 10.99 -13.78 5.22
C GLY A 183 10.13 -13.70 3.96
N ALA A 184 10.19 -12.58 3.22
CA ALA A 184 9.30 -12.31 2.08
C ALA A 184 9.60 -13.20 0.85
N LYS A 185 10.81 -13.77 0.75
CA LYS A 185 11.22 -14.62 -0.38
C LYS A 185 10.73 -16.07 -0.29
N ARG A 186 10.24 -16.52 0.88
CA ARG A 186 9.94 -17.93 1.14
C ARG A 186 8.51 -18.37 0.77
N GLU A 187 7.56 -17.44 0.61
CA GLU A 187 6.15 -17.81 0.38
C GLU A 187 5.81 -18.16 -1.08
N LYS A 188 6.72 -17.90 -2.04
CA LYS A 188 6.52 -18.22 -3.47
C LYS A 188 7.12 -19.56 -3.94
N ARG A 189 7.58 -20.41 -3.02
CA ARG A 189 8.07 -21.76 -3.32
C ARG A 189 7.31 -22.79 -2.49
N ASN A 190 6.06 -23.07 -2.84
CA ASN A 190 5.36 -24.31 -2.54
C ASN A 190 4.28 -24.52 -3.61
#